data_AF-A0AAU3D2G3-F1
#
_entry.id   AF-A0AAU3D2G3-F1
#
_cell.length_a   1.000
_cell.length_b   1.000
_cell.length_c   1.000
_cell.angle_alpha   90.00
_cell.angle_beta   90.00
_cell.angle_gamma   90.00
#
_symmetry.space_group_name_H-M   'P 1'
#
loop_
_entity.id
_entity.type
_entity.pdbx_description
1 polymer ?
#
loop_
_entity_poly.entity_id
_entity_poly.type
_entity_poly.pdbx_seq_one_letter_code
_entity_poly.pdbx_strand_id
1 'polypeptide(L)'
;MVSSQFFLPVIGTLFAGYCFTLFFRAAMRCEFSAMCVSFLAFVVGCTLMARPTLLVNLSQKLADAVFGSLVDTPERTASTPHPAPAAADAGLPWARIALWAGITVLAVLVVLTLGRLYREICAYRRKSAELARRRADVEKRHDGVLDAYAEIQINLLDHLDRIALTDVTVRQTADLIHALDTARDARIPTGVQGLDAYRRAVTALELAWKTADRHARVTGADYLSEPQRRKVRHAQAALALASDPRGHAPQRHLALQRAVRLLEHIVPVPREAVASLETRTRPVLTKD
;
A
#
# COMPACT_ATOMS: atom_id res chain seq x y z
N MET A 1 -41.77 -27.93 33.77
CA MET A 1 -40.67 -27.13 34.34
C MET A 1 -39.37 -27.66 33.78
N VAL A 2 -38.67 -26.90 32.93
CA VAL A 2 -37.37 -27.30 32.36
C VAL A 2 -36.27 -26.64 33.19
N SER A 3 -35.28 -27.41 33.65
CA SER A 3 -34.28 -26.95 34.60
C SER A 3 -33.42 -25.81 34.06
N SER A 4 -33.43 -24.68 34.77
CA SER A 4 -32.62 -23.49 34.48
C SER A 4 -31.10 -23.73 34.53
N GLN A 5 -30.66 -24.83 35.16
CA GLN A 5 -29.25 -25.23 35.24
C GLN A 5 -28.55 -25.45 33.89
N PHE A 6 -29.27 -25.80 32.82
CA PHE A 6 -28.66 -26.05 31.50
C PHE A 6 -28.38 -24.78 30.68
N PHE A 7 -28.98 -23.63 30.99
CA PHE A 7 -28.81 -22.41 30.19
C PHE A 7 -27.48 -21.69 30.45
N LEU A 8 -26.99 -21.68 31.69
CA LEU A 8 -25.71 -21.04 32.05
C LEU A 8 -24.49 -21.54 31.24
N PRO A 9 -24.21 -22.86 31.13
CA PRO A 9 -23.03 -23.33 30.40
C PRO A 9 -23.08 -23.00 28.90
N VAL A 10 -24.27 -23.00 28.28
CA VAL A 10 -24.45 -22.67 26.86
C VAL A 10 -24.17 -21.19 26.59
N ILE A 11 -24.63 -20.29 27.47
CA ILE A 11 -24.33 -18.85 27.36
C ILE A 11 -22.82 -18.61 27.56
N GLY A 12 -22.19 -19.34 28.49
CA GLY A 12 -20.75 -19.26 28.73
C GLY A 12 -19.88 -19.67 27.53
N THR A 13 -20.22 -20.78 26.85
CA THR A 13 -19.45 -21.22 25.67
C THR A 13 -19.64 -20.31 24.46
N LEU A 14 -20.85 -19.77 24.25
CA LEU A 14 -21.10 -18.77 23.20
C LEU A 14 -20.33 -17.46 23.47
N PHE A 15 -20.29 -16.98 24.71
CA PHE A 15 -19.51 -15.80 25.08
C PHE A 15 -18.00 -16.03 24.92
N ALA A 16 -17.50 -17.20 25.31
CA ALA A 16 -16.10 -17.60 25.10
C ALA A 16 -15.72 -17.63 23.61
N GLY A 17 -16.57 -18.21 22.75
CA GLY A 17 -16.39 -18.22 21.30
C GLY A 17 -16.45 -16.82 20.67
N TYR A 18 -17.33 -15.94 21.17
CA TYR A 18 -17.40 -14.55 20.73
C TYR A 18 -16.13 -13.76 21.12
N CYS A 19 -15.65 -13.90 22.35
CA CYS A 19 -14.40 -13.28 22.78
C CYS A 19 -13.19 -13.82 22.01
N PHE A 20 -13.16 -15.12 21.71
CA PHE A 20 -12.10 -15.74 20.90
C PHE A 20 -12.10 -15.22 19.45
N THR A 21 -13.27 -15.09 18.81
CA THR A 21 -13.37 -14.54 17.45
C THR A 21 -13.05 -13.04 17.39
N LEU A 22 -13.42 -12.25 18.42
CA LEU A 22 -12.97 -10.87 18.57
C LEU A 22 -11.45 -10.77 18.74
N PHE A 23 -10.86 -11.60 19.61
CA PHE A 23 -9.41 -11.68 19.80
C PHE A 23 -8.68 -12.03 18.49
N PHE A 24 -9.16 -13.04 17.76
CA PHE A 24 -8.61 -13.44 16.46
C PHE A 24 -8.72 -12.32 15.41
N ARG A 25 -9.86 -11.62 15.36
CA ARG A 25 -10.08 -10.48 14.47
C ARG A 25 -9.23 -9.26 14.84
N ALA A 26 -8.97 -9.02 16.13
CA ALA A 26 -8.06 -7.98 16.60
C ALA A 26 -6.59 -8.33 16.29
N ALA A 27 -6.21 -9.60 16.47
CA ALA A 27 -4.90 -10.14 16.10
C ALA A 27 -4.61 -9.93 14.60
N MET A 28 -5.58 -10.26 13.74
CA MET A 28 -5.51 -10.01 12.29
C MET A 28 -5.37 -8.52 11.91
N ARG A 29 -5.72 -7.59 12.79
CA ARG A 29 -5.61 -6.13 12.57
C ARG A 29 -4.36 -5.49 13.20
N CYS A 30 -3.52 -6.25 13.90
CA CYS A 30 -2.42 -5.72 14.72
C CYS A 30 -2.87 -4.70 15.81
N GLU A 31 -4.15 -4.71 16.23
CA GLU A 31 -4.71 -3.78 17.22
C GLU A 31 -4.47 -4.29 18.66
N PHE A 32 -3.29 -3.98 19.21
CA PHE A 32 -2.85 -4.51 20.51
C PHE A 32 -3.78 -4.13 21.68
N SER A 33 -4.34 -2.92 21.69
CA SER A 33 -5.31 -2.49 22.71
C SER A 33 -6.57 -3.36 22.71
N ALA A 34 -7.14 -3.64 21.53
CA ALA A 34 -8.29 -4.52 21.38
C ALA A 34 -7.96 -5.95 21.83
N MET A 35 -6.78 -6.48 21.49
CA MET A 35 -6.34 -7.81 21.97
C MET A 35 -6.29 -7.89 23.50
N CYS A 36 -5.72 -6.89 24.19
CA CYS A 36 -5.68 -6.85 25.65
C CYS A 36 -7.08 -6.79 26.26
N VAL A 37 -7.98 -5.96 25.72
CA VAL A 37 -9.36 -5.85 26.22
C VAL A 37 -10.14 -7.15 26.00
N SER A 38 -10.04 -7.77 24.81
CA SER A 38 -10.70 -9.06 24.53
C SER A 38 -10.15 -10.20 25.38
N PHE A 39 -8.83 -10.27 25.62
CA PHE A 39 -8.24 -11.29 26.50
C PHE A 39 -8.65 -11.08 27.96
N LEU A 40 -8.66 -9.84 28.45
CA LEU A 40 -9.08 -9.54 29.82
C LEU A 40 -10.57 -9.81 30.02
N ALA A 41 -11.42 -9.48 29.03
CA ALA A 41 -12.84 -9.86 29.02
C ALA A 41 -13.05 -11.38 28.98
N PHE A 42 -12.24 -12.13 28.23
CA PHE A 42 -12.27 -13.60 28.21
C PHE A 42 -11.89 -14.19 29.58
N VAL A 43 -10.78 -13.74 30.18
CA VAL A 43 -10.34 -14.19 31.51
C VAL A 43 -11.40 -13.87 32.57
N VAL A 44 -11.95 -12.65 32.57
CA VAL A 44 -13.06 -12.28 33.47
C VAL A 44 -14.26 -13.20 33.25
N GLY A 45 -14.72 -13.37 32.00
CA GLY A 45 -15.83 -14.28 31.67
C GLY A 45 -15.63 -15.72 32.16
N CYS A 46 -14.43 -16.29 31.95
CA CYS A 46 -14.08 -17.62 32.45
C CYS A 46 -14.05 -17.69 33.98
N THR A 47 -13.51 -16.67 34.68
CA THR A 47 -13.50 -16.66 36.16
C THR A 47 -14.91 -16.53 36.76
N LEU A 48 -15.78 -15.73 36.14
CA LEU A 48 -17.18 -15.59 36.53
C LEU A 48 -17.97 -16.90 36.35
N MET A 49 -17.72 -17.61 35.24
CA MET A 49 -18.33 -18.93 34.99
C MET A 49 -17.83 -20.00 35.96
N ALA A 50 -16.54 -20.00 36.32
CA ALA A 50 -15.96 -20.98 37.23
C ALA A 50 -16.38 -20.81 38.71
N ARG A 51 -16.71 -19.57 39.12
CA ARG A 51 -17.14 -19.24 40.49
C ARG A 51 -18.21 -18.13 40.50
N PRO A 52 -19.48 -18.43 40.16
CA PRO A 52 -20.55 -17.44 40.14
C PRO A 52 -20.79 -16.79 41.51
N THR A 53 -20.48 -17.49 42.60
CA THR A 53 -20.57 -16.96 43.98
C THR A 53 -19.53 -15.88 44.29
N LEU A 54 -18.46 -15.71 43.50
CA LEU A 54 -17.52 -14.61 43.70
C LEU A 54 -18.16 -13.25 43.45
N LEU A 55 -19.08 -13.12 42.48
CA LEU A 55 -19.79 -11.85 42.26
C LEU A 55 -20.60 -11.44 43.48
N VAL A 56 -21.31 -12.39 44.10
CA VAL A 56 -22.14 -12.13 45.29
C VAL A 56 -21.28 -11.75 46.49
N ASN A 57 -20.21 -12.51 46.76
CA ASN A 57 -19.30 -12.21 47.87
C ASN A 57 -18.53 -10.89 47.65
N LEU A 58 -18.17 -10.56 46.41
CA LEU A 58 -17.44 -9.34 46.09
C LEU A 58 -18.38 -8.13 46.10
N SER A 59 -19.63 -8.24 45.63
CA SER A 59 -20.64 -7.17 45.77
C SER A 59 -21.02 -6.94 47.22
N GLN A 60 -21.12 -7.99 48.05
CA GLN A 60 -21.28 -7.87 49.50
C GLN A 60 -20.11 -7.12 50.12
N LYS A 61 -18.87 -7.55 49.88
CA LYS A 61 -17.68 -6.83 50.40
C LYS A 61 -17.53 -5.40 49.89
N LEU A 62 -17.97 -5.10 48.67
CA LEU A 62 -17.96 -3.73 48.13
C LEU A 62 -19.08 -2.89 48.76
N ALA A 63 -20.25 -3.48 49.05
CA ALA A 63 -21.29 -2.84 49.83
C ALA A 63 -20.83 -2.59 51.27
N ASP A 64 -20.19 -3.56 51.93
CA ASP A 64 -19.64 -3.40 53.29
C ASP A 64 -18.51 -2.34 53.32
N ALA A 65 -17.66 -2.28 52.29
CA ALA A 65 -16.60 -1.27 52.20
C ALA A 65 -17.11 0.14 51.89
N VAL A 66 -18.18 0.29 51.11
CA VAL A 66 -18.74 1.59 50.70
C VAL A 66 -19.78 2.12 51.69
N PHE A 67 -20.60 1.24 52.29
CA PHE A 67 -21.68 1.60 53.20
C PHE A 67 -21.41 1.23 54.67
N GLY A 68 -20.59 0.20 54.95
CA GLY A 68 -20.25 -0.19 56.32
C GLY A 68 -19.34 0.81 57.05
N SER A 69 -18.60 1.64 56.31
CA SER A 69 -17.79 2.75 56.87
C SER A 69 -18.62 3.88 57.50
N LEU A 70 -19.96 3.83 57.43
CA LEU A 70 -20.86 4.86 57.95
C LEU A 70 -21.62 4.43 59.22
N VAL A 71 -21.39 3.21 59.72
CA VAL A 71 -22.11 2.66 60.90
C VAL A 71 -21.13 2.02 61.88
N ASP A 72 -20.35 2.86 62.56
CA ASP A 72 -19.64 2.44 63.79
C ASP A 72 -20.67 2.11 64.88
N THR A 73 -20.73 0.84 65.30
CA THR A 73 -21.53 0.40 66.45
C THR A 73 -20.64 -0.43 67.39
N PRO A 74 -20.34 0.03 68.61
CA PRO A 74 -19.47 -0.69 69.53
C PRO A 74 -20.20 -1.84 70.27
N GLU A 75 -19.49 -2.97 70.37
CA GLU A 75 -19.56 -4.07 71.35
C GLU A 75 -20.91 -4.49 72.00
N ARG A 76 -21.23 -5.81 71.98
CA ARG A 76 -20.98 -6.70 73.14
C ARG A 76 -21.06 -8.22 72.87
N THR A 77 -20.27 -8.95 73.66
CA THR A 77 -20.14 -10.42 73.87
C THR A 77 -21.47 -11.17 74.15
N ALA A 78 -21.65 -12.49 73.91
CA ALA A 78 -20.84 -13.63 74.39
C ALA A 78 -21.28 -15.04 73.83
N SER A 79 -20.45 -16.06 74.11
CA SER A 79 -20.77 -17.50 74.29
C SER A 79 -20.76 -18.49 73.10
N THR A 80 -19.84 -19.47 73.18
CA THR A 80 -19.78 -20.78 72.46
C THR A 80 -20.09 -21.93 73.46
N PRO A 81 -20.57 -23.12 73.02
CA PRO A 81 -19.71 -24.26 72.59
C PRO A 81 -20.38 -25.08 71.44
N HIS A 82 -20.00 -26.29 70.98
CA HIS A 82 -18.89 -27.25 71.16
C HIS A 82 -18.69 -28.01 69.80
N PRO A 83 -17.51 -28.56 69.43
CA PRO A 83 -17.31 -29.12 68.07
C PRO A 83 -17.61 -30.62 67.92
N ALA A 84 -17.98 -31.03 66.70
CA ALA A 84 -18.06 -32.43 66.26
C ALA A 84 -16.79 -32.82 65.45
N PRO A 85 -16.34 -34.09 65.49
CA PRO A 85 -15.05 -34.49 64.93
C PRO A 85 -15.01 -34.45 63.41
N ALA A 86 -13.93 -33.88 62.86
CA ALA A 86 -13.74 -33.73 61.43
C ALA A 86 -13.35 -35.05 60.76
N ALA A 87 -14.16 -35.50 59.79
CA ALA A 87 -13.71 -36.46 58.79
C ALA A 87 -12.69 -35.77 57.86
N ALA A 88 -11.46 -36.25 57.88
CA ALA A 88 -10.31 -35.58 57.27
C ALA A 88 -10.16 -35.85 55.76
N ASP A 89 -11.12 -35.39 54.95
CA ASP A 89 -11.04 -35.40 53.47
C ASP A 89 -10.69 -34.01 52.89
N ALA A 90 -10.02 -33.17 53.68
CA ALA A 90 -9.56 -31.83 53.27
C ALA A 90 -8.30 -31.89 52.38
N GLY A 91 -8.36 -32.67 51.29
CA GLY A 91 -7.32 -32.80 50.27
C GLY A 91 -7.07 -31.50 49.50
N LEU A 92 -6.31 -30.59 50.12
CA LEU A 92 -5.71 -29.36 49.58
C LEU A 92 -6.58 -28.58 48.56
N PRO A 93 -7.54 -27.74 49.01
CA PRO A 93 -8.11 -26.69 48.17
C PRO A 93 -7.03 -25.79 47.52
N TRP A 94 -5.88 -25.64 48.19
CA TRP A 94 -4.68 -24.96 47.68
C TRP A 94 -4.12 -25.58 46.39
N ALA A 95 -4.22 -26.89 46.17
CA ALA A 95 -3.72 -27.52 44.95
C ALA A 95 -4.52 -27.06 43.71
N ARG A 96 -5.84 -26.89 43.84
CA ARG A 96 -6.69 -26.33 42.77
C ARG A 96 -6.39 -24.85 42.53
N ILE A 97 -6.16 -24.07 43.60
CA ILE A 97 -5.80 -22.65 43.49
C ILE A 97 -4.43 -22.50 42.78
N ALA A 98 -3.43 -23.30 43.15
CA ALA A 98 -2.12 -23.31 42.54
C ALA A 98 -2.17 -23.71 41.04
N LEU A 99 -2.98 -24.71 40.69
CA LEU A 99 -3.18 -25.11 39.29
C LEU A 99 -3.79 -23.96 38.45
N TRP A 100 -4.84 -23.31 38.93
CA TRP A 100 -5.43 -22.17 38.22
C TRP A 100 -4.50 -20.96 38.15
N ALA A 101 -3.73 -20.67 39.20
CA ALA A 101 -2.71 -19.62 39.19
C ALA A 101 -1.58 -19.92 38.18
N GLY A 102 -1.14 -21.18 38.09
CA GLY A 102 -0.16 -21.62 37.08
C GLY A 102 -0.69 -21.45 35.66
N ILE A 103 -1.95 -21.82 35.41
CA ILE A 103 -2.61 -21.67 34.10
C ILE A 103 -2.75 -20.19 33.71
N THR A 104 -3.16 -19.31 34.63
CA THR A 104 -3.29 -17.87 34.31
C THR A 104 -1.94 -17.22 34.06
N VAL A 105 -0.91 -17.52 34.86
CA VAL A 105 0.46 -17.05 34.63
C VAL A 105 0.98 -17.53 33.27
N LEU A 106 0.81 -18.81 32.94
CA LEU A 106 1.22 -19.37 31.65
C LEU A 106 0.48 -18.69 30.48
N ALA A 107 -0.84 -18.50 30.58
CA ALA A 107 -1.63 -17.84 29.56
C ALA A 107 -1.20 -16.38 29.34
N VAL A 108 -0.94 -15.61 30.41
CA VAL A 108 -0.39 -14.26 30.30
C VAL A 108 0.99 -14.27 29.63
N LEU A 109 1.86 -15.21 30.00
CA LEU A 109 3.21 -15.33 29.44
C LEU A 109 3.17 -15.64 27.93
N VAL A 110 2.27 -16.55 27.51
CA VAL A 110 2.01 -16.86 26.09
C VAL A 110 1.45 -15.66 25.32
N VAL A 111 0.50 -14.90 25.90
CA VAL A 111 -0.02 -13.67 25.27
C VAL A 111 1.07 -12.60 25.12
N LEU A 112 1.98 -12.47 26.09
CA LEU A 112 3.10 -11.52 26.03
C LEU A 112 4.15 -11.92 24.99
N THR A 113 4.51 -13.20 24.87
CA THR A 113 5.49 -13.67 23.89
C THR A 113 4.94 -13.59 22.47
N LEU A 114 3.72 -14.09 22.23
CA LEU A 114 3.02 -13.91 20.95
C LEU A 114 2.85 -12.42 20.62
N GLY A 115 2.43 -11.60 21.59
CA GLY A 115 2.27 -10.16 21.42
C GLY A 115 3.55 -9.43 21.02
N ARG A 116 4.73 -9.87 21.49
CA ARG A 116 6.03 -9.36 21.04
C ARG A 116 6.35 -9.78 19.59
N LEU A 117 6.24 -11.06 19.28
CA LEU A 117 6.49 -11.59 17.93
C LEU A 117 5.57 -10.95 16.88
N TYR A 118 4.27 -10.81 17.19
CA TYR A 118 3.32 -10.10 16.33
C TYR A 118 3.67 -8.62 16.15
N ARG A 119 4.13 -7.91 17.19
CA ARG A 119 4.58 -6.51 17.05
C ARG A 119 5.77 -6.40 16.09
N GLU A 120 6.74 -7.31 16.17
CA GLU A 120 7.91 -7.34 15.28
C GLU A 120 7.49 -7.61 13.82
N ILE A 121 6.62 -8.59 13.60
CA ILE A 121 6.08 -8.91 12.26
C ILE A 121 5.25 -7.74 11.71
N CYS A 122 4.38 -7.13 12.51
CA CYS A 122 3.59 -5.96 12.09
C CYS A 122 4.49 -4.74 11.83
N ALA A 123 5.56 -4.54 12.60
CA ALA A 123 6.54 -3.48 12.36
C ALA A 123 7.34 -3.71 11.06
N TYR A 124 7.75 -4.95 10.79
CA TYR A 124 8.39 -5.33 9.52
C TYR A 124 7.46 -5.09 8.33
N ARG A 125 6.18 -5.51 8.42
CA ARG A 125 5.16 -5.23 7.39
C ARG A 125 4.91 -3.74 7.16
N ARG A 126 4.93 -2.91 8.22
CA ARG A 126 4.82 -1.44 8.07
C ARG A 126 6.02 -0.87 7.33
N LYS A 127 7.24 -1.28 7.69
CA LYS A 127 8.48 -0.85 7.01
C LYS A 127 8.52 -1.30 5.55
N SER A 128 8.13 -2.53 5.23
CA SER A 128 8.10 -3.01 3.84
C SER A 128 7.02 -2.31 3.00
N ALA A 129 5.84 -2.05 3.56
CA ALA A 129 4.79 -1.27 2.90
C ALA A 129 5.22 0.19 2.65
N GLU A 130 5.95 0.80 3.58
CA GLU A 130 6.51 2.14 3.40
C GLU A 130 7.58 2.17 2.30
N LEU A 131 8.51 1.20 2.27
CA LEU A 131 9.50 1.06 1.21
C LEU A 131 8.84 0.83 -0.16
N ALA A 132 7.78 0.02 -0.22
CA ALA A 132 7.01 -0.22 -1.45
C ALA A 132 6.34 1.06 -1.96
N ARG A 133 5.72 1.87 -1.08
CA ARG A 133 5.16 3.19 -1.44
C ARG A 133 6.23 4.13 -1.98
N ARG A 134 7.32 4.32 -1.22
CA ARG A 134 8.47 5.16 -1.62
C ARG A 134 9.08 4.71 -2.95
N ARG A 135 9.02 3.42 -3.27
CA ARG A 135 9.45 2.88 -4.57
C ARG A 135 8.45 3.21 -5.68
N ALA A 136 7.16 2.97 -5.47
CA ALA A 136 6.11 3.32 -6.43
C ALA A 136 6.11 4.82 -6.77
N ASP A 137 6.41 5.70 -5.81
CA ASP A 137 6.56 7.15 -6.04
C ASP A 137 7.76 7.49 -6.96
N VAL A 138 8.83 6.69 -6.93
CA VAL A 138 9.99 6.83 -7.83
C VAL A 138 9.69 6.22 -9.20
N GLU A 139 9.02 5.06 -9.25
CA GLU A 139 8.59 4.42 -10.50
C GLU A 139 7.62 5.32 -11.27
N LYS A 140 6.63 5.92 -10.61
CA LYS A 140 5.70 6.89 -11.22
C LYS A 140 6.41 8.08 -11.88
N ARG A 141 7.52 8.57 -11.30
CA ARG A 141 8.31 9.67 -11.88
C ARG A 141 9.15 9.22 -13.06
N HIS A 142 9.72 8.01 -13.01
CA HIS A 142 10.42 7.40 -14.13
C HIS A 142 9.47 7.16 -15.31
N ASP A 143 8.37 6.47 -15.07
CA ASP A 143 7.37 6.15 -16.08
C ASP A 143 6.79 7.46 -16.68
N GLY A 144 6.57 8.52 -15.89
CA GLY A 144 6.15 9.83 -16.40
C GLY A 144 7.18 10.56 -17.29
N VAL A 145 8.48 10.27 -17.19
CA VAL A 145 9.49 10.74 -18.17
C VAL A 145 9.46 9.88 -19.43
N LEU A 146 9.27 8.56 -19.29
CA LEU A 146 9.14 7.64 -20.43
C LEU A 146 7.90 7.96 -21.27
N ASP A 147 6.76 8.23 -20.64
CA ASP A 147 5.50 8.63 -21.29
C ASP A 147 5.70 9.93 -22.08
N ALA A 148 6.31 10.96 -21.46
CA ALA A 148 6.59 12.23 -22.11
C ALA A 148 7.58 12.10 -23.28
N TYR A 149 8.52 11.16 -23.22
CA TYR A 149 9.45 10.87 -24.31
C TYR A 149 8.76 10.10 -25.45
N ALA A 150 7.96 9.09 -25.12
CA ALA A 150 7.17 8.32 -26.07
C ALA A 150 6.13 9.19 -26.81
N GLU A 151 5.48 10.12 -26.12
CA GLU A 151 4.52 11.07 -26.72
C GLU A 151 5.15 11.87 -27.88
N ILE A 152 6.40 12.35 -27.71
CA ILE A 152 7.13 13.05 -28.77
C ILE A 152 7.53 12.11 -29.91
N GLN A 153 7.87 10.85 -29.64
CA GLN A 153 8.19 9.89 -30.69
C GLN A 153 6.96 9.51 -31.53
N ILE A 154 5.77 9.46 -30.92
CA ILE A 154 4.51 9.11 -31.59
C ILE A 154 3.92 10.33 -32.34
N ASN A 155 4.02 11.54 -31.79
CA ASN A 155 3.54 12.76 -32.44
C ASN A 155 4.58 13.31 -33.42
N LEU A 156 4.44 12.94 -34.70
CA LEU A 156 5.38 13.32 -35.76
C LEU A 156 5.55 14.84 -35.95
N LEU A 157 4.56 15.69 -35.61
CA LEU A 157 4.73 17.14 -35.70
C LEU A 157 5.68 17.65 -34.60
N ASP A 158 5.40 17.31 -33.34
CA ASP A 158 6.28 17.62 -32.20
C ASP A 158 7.69 17.02 -32.35
N HIS A 159 7.78 15.86 -32.99
CA HIS A 159 9.06 15.22 -33.32
C HIS A 159 9.92 16.07 -34.27
N LEU A 160 9.32 16.68 -35.30
CA LEU A 160 10.04 17.56 -36.23
C LEU A 160 10.45 18.90 -35.60
N ASP A 161 9.65 19.41 -34.67
CA ASP A 161 9.98 20.63 -33.92
C ASP A 161 11.12 20.40 -32.91
N ARG A 162 11.34 19.15 -32.48
CA ARG A 162 12.36 18.75 -31.49
C ARG A 162 13.34 17.72 -32.05
N ILE A 163 13.59 17.80 -33.36
CA ILE A 163 14.31 16.82 -34.18
C ILE A 163 15.75 16.54 -33.69
N ALA A 164 16.38 17.49 -32.98
CA ALA A 164 17.67 17.30 -32.29
C ALA A 164 17.66 16.20 -31.18
N LEU A 165 16.49 15.81 -30.66
CA LEU A 165 16.36 14.66 -29.75
C LEU A 165 16.64 13.31 -30.42
N THR A 166 16.71 13.25 -31.75
CA THR A 166 17.07 12.01 -32.48
C THR A 166 18.56 11.84 -32.70
N ASP A 167 19.34 12.92 -32.59
CA ASP A 167 20.76 12.91 -32.93
C ASP A 167 21.60 12.65 -31.68
N VAL A 168 22.15 11.44 -31.58
CA VAL A 168 23.03 11.03 -30.48
C VAL A 168 24.41 11.70 -30.51
N THR A 169 24.77 12.44 -31.57
CA THR A 169 25.98 13.26 -31.58
C THR A 169 25.79 14.57 -30.79
N VAL A 170 24.55 14.99 -30.57
CA VAL A 170 24.21 16.11 -29.68
C VAL A 170 24.40 15.66 -28.24
N ARG A 171 25.34 16.30 -27.52
CA ARG A 171 25.72 15.93 -26.14
C ARG A 171 24.52 15.76 -25.20
N GLN A 172 23.56 16.69 -25.24
CA GLN A 172 22.37 16.67 -24.40
C GLN A 172 21.48 15.44 -24.67
N THR A 173 21.44 14.98 -25.92
CA THR A 173 20.73 13.75 -26.32
C THR A 173 21.51 12.53 -25.87
N ALA A 174 22.84 12.50 -26.02
CA ALA A 174 23.68 11.43 -25.48
C ALA A 174 23.56 11.29 -23.95
N ASP A 175 23.58 12.41 -23.23
CA ASP A 175 23.37 12.48 -21.77
C ASP A 175 21.99 11.91 -21.37
N LEU A 176 20.94 12.19 -22.16
CA LEU A 176 19.60 11.63 -21.97
C LEU A 176 19.57 10.12 -22.19
N ILE A 177 20.16 9.60 -23.27
CA ILE A 177 20.20 8.16 -23.54
C ILE A 177 20.98 7.42 -22.44
N HIS A 178 22.12 7.95 -21.99
CA HIS A 178 22.88 7.39 -20.87
C HIS A 178 22.05 7.42 -19.56
N ALA A 179 21.32 8.49 -19.29
CA ALA A 179 20.48 8.59 -18.10
C ALA A 179 19.27 7.64 -18.13
N LEU A 180 18.68 7.39 -19.31
CA LEU A 180 17.63 6.37 -19.51
C LEU A 180 18.15 4.98 -19.17
N ASP A 181 19.33 4.61 -19.68
CA ASP A 181 19.93 3.30 -19.43
C ASP A 181 20.32 3.13 -17.94
N THR A 182 20.95 4.16 -17.36
CA THR A 182 21.28 4.21 -15.92
C THR A 182 20.03 4.05 -15.03
N ALA A 183 18.91 4.69 -15.40
CA ALA A 183 17.65 4.56 -14.67
C ALA A 183 16.98 3.20 -14.85
N ARG A 184 17.11 2.59 -16.04
CA ARG A 184 16.65 1.24 -16.34
C ARG A 184 17.38 0.19 -15.51
N ASP A 185 18.72 0.24 -15.48
CA ASP A 185 19.53 -0.67 -14.68
C ASP A 185 19.25 -0.52 -13.18
N ALA A 186 19.15 0.72 -12.70
CA ALA A 186 18.81 0.99 -11.30
C ALA A 186 17.37 0.58 -10.93
N ARG A 187 16.48 0.31 -11.89
CA ARG A 187 15.14 -0.26 -11.64
C ARG A 187 15.24 -1.70 -11.11
N ILE A 188 16.30 -2.45 -11.42
CA ILE A 188 16.48 -3.85 -10.99
C ILE A 188 16.64 -3.91 -9.46
N PRO A 189 15.85 -4.73 -8.72
CA PRO A 189 15.83 -4.69 -7.25
C PRO A 189 17.07 -5.33 -6.62
N THR A 190 18.01 -4.49 -6.17
CA THR A 190 19.26 -4.87 -5.48
C THR A 190 19.20 -4.71 -3.95
N GLY A 191 18.00 -4.67 -3.37
CA GLY A 191 17.79 -4.47 -1.92
C GLY A 191 17.61 -2.99 -1.53
N VAL A 192 17.81 -2.67 -0.24
CA VAL A 192 17.47 -1.34 0.32
C VAL A 192 18.32 -0.21 -0.29
N GLN A 193 19.62 -0.43 -0.46
CA GLN A 193 20.53 0.56 -1.09
C GLN A 193 20.15 0.84 -2.56
N GLY A 194 19.53 -0.14 -3.24
CA GLY A 194 19.03 0.01 -4.60
C GLY A 194 17.97 1.11 -4.75
N LEU A 195 17.13 1.36 -3.73
CA LEU A 195 16.10 2.40 -3.81
C LEU A 195 16.69 3.81 -3.86
N ASP A 196 17.76 4.08 -3.13
CA ASP A 196 18.42 5.40 -3.12
C ASP A 196 19.36 5.58 -4.33
N ALA A 197 19.90 4.49 -4.89
CA ALA A 197 20.53 4.51 -6.21
C ALA A 197 19.49 4.83 -7.31
N TYR A 198 18.35 4.13 -7.32
CA TYR A 198 17.26 4.35 -8.27
C TYR A 198 16.68 5.76 -8.18
N ARG A 199 16.44 6.30 -6.96
CA ARG A 199 15.97 7.68 -6.79
C ARG A 199 16.94 8.69 -7.42
N ARG A 200 18.25 8.50 -7.25
CA ARG A 200 19.27 9.36 -7.86
C ARG A 200 19.30 9.24 -9.39
N ALA A 201 19.24 8.02 -9.92
CA ALA A 201 19.20 7.77 -11.36
C ALA A 201 17.97 8.40 -12.02
N VAL A 202 16.78 8.23 -11.43
CA VAL A 202 15.53 8.85 -11.94
C VAL A 202 15.61 10.38 -11.89
N THR A 203 16.19 10.98 -10.87
CA THR A 203 16.34 12.45 -10.82
C THR A 203 17.44 12.99 -11.74
N ALA A 204 18.48 12.20 -12.04
CA ALA A 204 19.41 12.51 -13.13
C ALA A 204 18.70 12.45 -14.50
N LEU A 205 17.86 11.44 -14.73
CA LEU A 205 17.02 11.32 -15.93
C LEU A 205 16.03 12.48 -16.07
N GLU A 206 15.31 12.88 -15.01
CA GLU A 206 14.41 14.05 -15.01
C GLU A 206 15.13 15.34 -15.42
N LEU A 207 16.41 15.50 -15.03
CA LEU A 207 17.23 16.67 -15.35
C LEU A 207 17.79 16.61 -16.77
N ALA A 208 18.32 15.45 -17.19
CA ALA A 208 18.80 15.22 -18.55
C ALA A 208 17.66 15.44 -19.56
N TRP A 209 16.47 14.90 -19.27
CA TRP A 209 15.25 15.11 -20.06
C TRP A 209 14.90 16.58 -20.26
N LYS A 210 14.78 17.35 -19.17
CA LYS A 210 14.48 18.79 -19.24
C LYS A 210 15.55 19.59 -19.98
N THR A 211 16.80 19.15 -19.92
CA THR A 211 17.93 19.81 -20.60
C THR A 211 17.92 19.51 -22.09
N ALA A 212 17.69 18.25 -22.47
CA ALA A 212 17.57 17.81 -23.85
C ALA A 212 16.33 18.41 -24.54
N ASP A 213 15.16 18.34 -23.92
CA ASP A 213 13.91 18.92 -24.46
C ASP A 213 14.04 20.43 -24.68
N ARG A 214 14.60 21.15 -23.69
CA ARG A 214 14.85 22.60 -23.83
C ARG A 214 15.84 22.89 -24.97
N HIS A 215 16.94 22.14 -25.05
CA HIS A 215 17.92 22.33 -26.12
C HIS A 215 17.31 22.06 -27.50
N ALA A 216 16.51 20.99 -27.63
CA ALA A 216 15.84 20.65 -28.88
C ALA A 216 14.78 21.67 -29.28
N ARG A 217 13.99 22.22 -28.35
CA ARG A 217 13.06 23.33 -28.63
C ARG A 217 13.73 24.63 -29.05
N VAL A 218 14.90 24.94 -28.48
CA VAL A 218 15.67 26.16 -28.80
C VAL A 218 16.40 26.02 -30.13
N THR A 219 16.93 24.82 -30.44
CA THR A 219 17.70 24.56 -31.66
C THR A 219 16.77 24.23 -32.84
N GLY A 220 15.63 23.59 -32.59
CA GLY A 220 14.66 23.18 -33.60
C GLY A 220 15.32 22.44 -34.76
N ALA A 221 15.08 22.93 -35.97
CA ALA A 221 15.69 22.43 -37.19
C ALA A 221 17.04 23.11 -37.54
N ASP A 222 17.53 24.08 -36.77
CA ASP A 222 18.68 24.92 -37.18
C ASP A 222 20.00 24.17 -37.30
N TYR A 223 20.16 23.05 -36.58
CA TYR A 223 21.32 22.17 -36.71
C TYR A 223 21.40 21.42 -38.05
N LEU A 224 20.29 21.34 -38.80
CA LEU A 224 20.27 20.72 -40.12
C LEU A 224 20.82 21.66 -41.19
N SER A 225 21.37 21.07 -42.27
CA SER A 225 21.78 21.87 -43.44
C SER A 225 20.57 22.59 -44.06
N GLU A 226 20.80 23.76 -44.65
CA GLU A 226 19.73 24.59 -45.22
C GLU A 226 18.81 23.85 -46.24
N PRO A 227 19.30 22.94 -47.12
CA PRO A 227 18.44 22.09 -47.93
C PRO A 227 17.54 21.14 -47.12
N GLN A 228 18.05 20.55 -46.02
CA GLN A 228 17.26 19.71 -45.11
C GLN A 228 16.22 20.54 -44.36
N ARG A 229 16.58 21.73 -43.85
CA ARG A 229 15.64 22.66 -43.18
C ARG A 229 14.46 23.06 -44.06
N ARG A 230 14.68 23.24 -45.37
CA ARG A 230 13.57 23.47 -46.32
C ARG A 230 12.67 22.23 -46.47
N LYS A 231 13.24 21.03 -46.58
CA LYS A 231 12.45 19.79 -46.65
C LYS A 231 11.63 19.57 -45.37
N VAL A 232 12.20 19.80 -44.18
CA VAL A 232 11.48 19.70 -42.89
C VAL A 232 10.32 20.71 -42.84
N ARG A 233 10.56 21.99 -43.20
CA ARG A 233 9.49 23.00 -43.28
C ARG A 233 8.35 22.61 -44.25
N HIS A 234 8.68 22.01 -45.39
CA HIS A 234 7.67 21.48 -46.32
C HIS A 234 6.95 20.23 -45.77
N ALA A 235 7.63 19.38 -45.00
CA ALA A 235 7.01 18.22 -44.35
C ALA A 235 6.07 18.65 -43.21
N GLN A 236 6.47 19.60 -42.37
CA GLN A 236 5.61 20.21 -41.33
C GLN A 236 4.33 20.79 -41.96
N ALA A 237 4.44 21.58 -43.04
CA ALA A 237 3.28 22.13 -43.74
C ALA A 237 2.35 21.05 -44.34
N ALA A 238 2.93 19.97 -44.89
CA ALA A 238 2.16 18.84 -45.40
C ALA A 238 1.49 18.01 -44.29
N LEU A 239 2.14 17.84 -43.14
CA LEU A 239 1.57 17.18 -41.96
C LEU A 239 0.46 18.00 -41.31
N ALA A 240 0.63 19.32 -41.22
CA ALA A 240 -0.42 20.22 -40.75
C ALA A 240 -1.70 20.06 -41.61
N LEU A 241 -1.56 20.08 -42.93
CA LEU A 241 -2.67 19.82 -43.86
C LEU A 241 -3.25 18.39 -43.73
N ALA A 242 -2.41 17.38 -43.51
CA ALA A 242 -2.87 16.01 -43.28
C ALA A 242 -3.66 15.86 -41.96
N SER A 243 -3.29 16.64 -40.94
CA SER A 243 -3.91 16.63 -39.61
C SER A 243 -5.21 17.44 -39.50
N ASP A 244 -5.50 18.33 -40.46
CA ASP A 244 -6.71 19.17 -40.41
C ASP A 244 -7.98 18.32 -40.60
N PRO A 245 -8.85 18.18 -39.58
CA PRO A 245 -10.08 17.40 -39.71
C PRO A 245 -11.07 18.00 -40.72
N ARG A 246 -10.94 19.29 -41.06
CA ARG A 246 -11.82 20.00 -42.02
C ARG A 246 -11.44 19.74 -43.49
N GLY A 247 -10.23 19.25 -43.75
CA GLY A 247 -9.73 18.98 -45.10
C GLY A 247 -10.36 17.73 -45.76
N HIS A 248 -10.43 17.73 -47.09
CA HIS A 248 -10.95 16.61 -47.88
C HIS A 248 -10.06 15.35 -47.74
N ALA A 249 -10.63 14.21 -47.33
CA ALA A 249 -9.84 13.05 -46.89
C ALA A 249 -8.78 12.53 -47.90
N PRO A 250 -9.05 12.41 -49.22
CA PRO A 250 -8.03 12.10 -50.22
C PRO A 250 -6.85 13.09 -50.24
N GLN A 251 -7.10 14.40 -50.09
CA GLN A 251 -6.04 15.41 -50.07
C GLN A 251 -5.15 15.27 -48.83
N ARG A 252 -5.74 14.96 -47.67
CA ARG A 252 -5.00 14.68 -46.43
C ARG A 252 -4.08 13.47 -46.57
N HIS A 253 -4.57 12.39 -47.20
CA HIS A 253 -3.75 11.20 -47.44
C HIS A 253 -2.58 11.47 -48.40
N LEU A 254 -2.81 12.23 -49.48
CA LEU A 254 -1.72 12.67 -50.38
C LEU A 254 -0.71 13.58 -49.67
N ALA A 255 -1.16 14.46 -48.77
CA ALA A 255 -0.30 15.31 -47.95
C ALA A 255 0.56 14.47 -46.98
N LEU A 256 -0.01 13.46 -46.34
CA LEU A 256 0.72 12.51 -45.49
C LEU A 256 1.79 11.73 -46.30
N GLN A 257 1.43 11.16 -47.45
CA GLN A 257 2.40 10.48 -48.35
C GLN A 257 3.52 11.41 -48.85
N ARG A 258 3.23 12.71 -49.03
CA ARG A 258 4.23 13.71 -49.40
C ARG A 258 5.15 14.02 -48.23
N ALA A 259 4.62 14.15 -47.02
CA ALA A 259 5.42 14.36 -45.81
C ALA A 259 6.38 13.19 -45.56
N VAL A 260 5.90 11.95 -45.59
CA VAL A 260 6.73 10.75 -45.39
C VAL A 260 7.90 10.71 -46.40
N ARG A 261 7.63 10.92 -47.69
CA ARG A 261 8.67 10.98 -48.74
C ARG A 261 9.69 12.12 -48.57
N LEU A 262 9.30 13.23 -47.93
CA LEU A 262 10.24 14.33 -47.63
C LEU A 262 11.15 14.01 -46.45
N LEU A 263 10.66 13.21 -45.49
CA LEU A 263 11.36 12.86 -44.24
C LEU A 263 12.25 11.63 -44.37
N GLU A 264 11.92 10.69 -45.25
CA GLU A 264 12.62 9.41 -45.47
C GLU A 264 14.16 9.52 -45.61
N HIS A 265 14.64 10.64 -46.14
CA HIS A 265 16.08 10.91 -46.34
C HIS A 265 16.69 11.87 -45.30
N ILE A 266 15.99 12.17 -44.20
CA ILE A 266 16.42 13.12 -43.17
C ILE A 266 16.36 12.49 -41.78
N VAL A 267 15.25 11.80 -41.47
CA VAL A 267 15.01 11.18 -40.16
C VAL A 267 14.36 9.81 -40.36
N PRO A 268 14.76 8.76 -39.61
CA PRO A 268 14.01 7.51 -39.58
C PRO A 268 12.63 7.75 -38.98
N VAL A 269 11.59 7.79 -39.82
CA VAL A 269 10.21 8.02 -39.38
C VAL A 269 9.67 6.77 -38.63
N PRO A 270 9.19 6.90 -37.39
CA PRO A 270 8.61 5.77 -36.66
C PRO A 270 7.36 5.22 -37.37
N ARG A 271 7.32 3.91 -37.64
CA ARG A 271 6.18 3.26 -38.31
C ARG A 271 4.87 3.42 -37.54
N GLU A 272 4.95 3.44 -36.21
CA GLU A 272 3.83 3.63 -35.29
C GLU A 272 3.22 5.04 -35.42
N ALA A 273 4.06 6.08 -35.55
CA ALA A 273 3.60 7.44 -35.78
C ALA A 273 2.80 7.53 -37.10
N VAL A 274 3.33 6.94 -38.18
CA VAL A 274 2.64 6.85 -39.49
C VAL A 274 1.32 6.10 -39.36
N ALA A 275 1.30 4.91 -38.75
CA ALA A 275 0.07 4.13 -38.56
C ALA A 275 -0.99 4.87 -37.74
N SER A 276 -0.59 5.63 -36.71
CA SER A 276 -1.51 6.46 -35.90
C SER A 276 -2.12 7.63 -36.69
N LEU A 277 -1.38 8.16 -37.67
CA LEU A 277 -1.82 9.24 -38.55
C LEU A 277 -2.68 8.70 -39.69
N GLU A 278 -2.29 7.58 -40.31
CA GLU A 278 -3.11 6.89 -41.32
C GLU A 278 -4.47 6.49 -40.76
N THR A 279 -4.51 5.93 -39.54
CA THR A 279 -5.77 5.58 -38.86
C THR A 279 -6.69 6.78 -38.68
N ARG A 280 -6.14 7.96 -38.33
CA ARG A 280 -6.89 9.22 -38.22
C ARG A 280 -7.27 9.83 -39.57
N THR A 281 -6.49 9.59 -40.62
CA THR A 281 -6.66 10.21 -41.94
C THR A 281 -7.62 9.44 -42.83
N ARG A 282 -7.69 8.11 -42.66
CA ARG A 282 -8.49 7.17 -43.46
C ARG A 282 -9.97 7.58 -43.47
N PRO A 283 -10.62 7.68 -44.65
CA PRO A 283 -12.06 7.88 -44.70
C PRO A 283 -12.77 6.66 -44.11
N VAL A 284 -13.78 6.90 -43.27
CA VAL A 284 -14.70 5.84 -42.84
C VAL A 284 -15.46 5.38 -44.07
N LEU A 285 -15.17 4.15 -44.52
CA LEU A 285 -15.94 3.48 -45.55
C LEU A 285 -17.27 3.04 -44.93
N THR A 286 -18.26 3.94 -44.94
CA THR A 286 -19.66 3.53 -44.79
C THR A 286 -19.99 2.58 -45.93
N LYS A 287 -20.41 1.38 -45.55
CA LYS A 287 -20.87 0.36 -46.50
C LYS A 287 -22.37 0.58 -46.68
N ASP A 288 -22.70 1.37 -47.69
CA ASP A 288 -24.07 1.53 -48.19
C ASP A 288 -24.54 0.25 -48.91
#